data_AF-A0A524QDU5-F1
#
_entry.id   AF-A0A524QDU5-F1
#
_cell.length_a   1.000
_cell.length_b   1.000
_cell.length_c   1.000
_cell.angle_alpha   90.00
_cell.angle_beta   90.00
_cell.angle_gamma   90.00
#
_symmetry.space_group_name_H-M   'P 1'
#
loop_
_entity.id
_entity.type
_entity.pdbx_description
1 polymer ?
#
loop_
_entity_poly.entity_id
_entity_poly.type
_entity_poly.pdbx_seq_one_letter_code
_entity_poly.pdbx_strand_id
1 'polypeptide(L)' 'IELRNLIAAGYLVIKMAQNRQESLGLHYSIDYPARPGSEF' A
#
# COMPACT_ATOMS: atom_id res chain seq x y z
N ILE A 1 -5.23 -24.47 -6.16
CA ILE A 1 -6.09 -23.47 -5.48
C ILE A 1 -5.24 -22.37 -4.83
N GLU A 2 -4.17 -22.72 -4.12
CA GLU A 2 -3.28 -21.77 -3.42
C GLU A 2 -2.67 -20.70 -4.34
N LEU A 3 -2.23 -21.08 -5.55
CA LEU A 3 -1.71 -20.12 -6.53
C LEU A 3 -2.73 -19.02 -6.89
N ARG A 4 -4.00 -19.39 -7.12
CA ARG A 4 -5.07 -18.43 -7.41
C ARG A 4 -5.28 -17.47 -6.25
N ASN A 5 -5.21 -17.97 -5.02
CA ASN A 5 -5.40 -17.16 -3.81
C ASN A 5 -4.25 -16.17 -3.61
N LEU A 6 -3.01 -16.59 -3.84
CA LEU A 6 -1.83 -15.71 -3.75
C LEU A 6 -1.89 -14.60 -4.81
N ILE A 7 -2.26 -14.94 -6.05
CA ILE A 7 -2.44 -13.94 -7.12
C ILE A 7 -3.55 -12.95 -6.75
N ALA A 8 -4.69 -13.44 -6.25
CA ALA A 8 -5.81 -12.58 -5.87
C ALA A 8 -5.43 -11.63 -4.71
N ALA A 9 -4.75 -12.15 -3.68
CA ALA A 9 -4.27 -11.35 -2.55
C ALA A 9 -3.26 -10.29 -3.01
N GLY A 10 -2.27 -10.68 -3.82
CA GLY A 10 -1.27 -9.76 -4.37
C GLY A 10 -1.90 -8.65 -5.22
N TYR A 11 -2.87 -9.00 -6.07
CA TYR A 11 -3.60 -8.02 -6.88
C TYR A 11 -4.33 -6.99 -6.02
N LEU A 12 -4.98 -7.41 -4.94
CA LEU A 12 -5.66 -6.49 -4.03
C LEU A 12 -4.69 -5.55 -3.32
N VAL A 13 -3.54 -6.05 -2.85
CA VAL A 13 -2.51 -5.20 -2.22
C VAL A 13 -2.03 -4.12 -3.18
N ILE A 14 -1.69 -4.50 -4.42
CA ILE A 14 -1.21 -3.56 -5.45
C ILE A 14 -2.30 -2.53 -5.77
N LYS A 15 -3.52 -2.98 -6.03
CA LYS A 15 -4.64 -2.10 -6.38
C LYS A 15 -4.95 -1.09 -5.27
N MET A 16 -4.94 -1.52 -4.01
CA MET A 16 -5.20 -0.64 -2.87
C MET A 16 -4.02 0.31 -2.61
N ALA A 17 -2.78 -0.13 -2.81
CA ALA A 17 -1.60 0.73 -2.70
C ALA A 17 -1.60 1.84 -3.77
N GLN A 18 -2.00 1.53 -5.00
CA GLN A 18 -2.10 2.52 -6.09
C GLN A 18 -3.19 3.57 -5.86
N ASN A 19 -4.29 3.19 -5.22
CA ASN A 19 -5.40 4.09 -4.93
C ASN A 19 -5.14 4.99 -3.70
N ARG A 20 -4.07 4.75 -2.94
CA ARG A 20 -3.78 5.45 -1.70
C ARG A 20 -2.85 6.63 -1.98
N GLN A 21 -3.28 7.83 -1.59
CA GLN A 21 -2.58 9.10 -1.84
C GLN A 21 -2.01 9.69 -0.55
N GLU A 22 -1.36 8.85 0.25
CA GLU A 22 -0.76 9.23 1.53
C GLU A 22 0.40 8.30 1.85
N SER A 23 1.38 8.77 2.61
CA SER A 23 2.36 7.92 3.29
C SER A 23 2.01 7.84 4.77
N LEU A 24 1.67 6.63 5.24
CA LEU A 24 1.31 6.40 6.64
C LEU A 24 1.71 4.99 7.08
N GLY A 25 2.41 4.89 8.21
CA GLY A 25 2.91 3.61 8.73
C GLY A 25 3.83 2.91 7.73
N LEU A 26 3.56 1.64 7.42
CA LEU A 26 4.37 0.84 6.48
C LEU A 26 4.10 1.16 5.00
N HIS A 27 3.09 1.98 4.68
CA HIS A 27 2.81 2.37 3.31
C HIS A 27 3.50 3.70 3.02
N TYR A 28 4.60 3.64 2.26
CA TYR A 28 5.35 4.81 1.81
C TYR A 28 5.10 5.06 0.33
N SER A 29 4.83 6.32 -0.01
CA SER A 29 4.60 6.81 -1.36
C SER A 29 5.49 8.01 -1.63
N ILE A 30 6.25 7.94 -2.73
CA ILE A 30 7.16 9.01 -3.16
C ILE A 30 6.36 10.24 -3.59
N ASP A 31 5.23 10.03 -4.26
CA ASP A 31 4.36 11.10 -4.74
C ASP A 31 3.60 11.79 -3.60
N TYR A 32 3.39 11.10 -2.48
CA TYR A 32 2.68 11.61 -1.30
C TYR A 32 3.53 11.41 -0.04
N PRO A 33 4.57 12.24 0.17
CA PRO A 33 5.50 12.07 1.30
C PRO A 33 4.79 12.18 2.66
N ALA A 34 5.36 11.54 3.67
CA ALA A 34 4.83 11.56 5.03
C ALA A 34 4.83 12.99 5.59
N ARG A 35 3.84 13.31 6.42
CA ARG A 35 3.79 14.61 7.08
C ARG A 35 4.78 14.58 8.27
N PRO A 36 5.46 15.71 8.56
CA PRO A 36 6.26 15.79 9.77
C PRO A 36 5.39 15.46 11.00
N GLY A 37 5.73 14.37 11.71
CA GLY A 37 4.97 13.89 12.88
C GLY A 37 3.80 12.93 12.59
N SER A 38 3.62 12.47 11.35
CA SER A 38 2.71 11.33 11.04
C SER A 38 3.40 9.97 11.15
N GLU A 39 4.64 9.96 11.62
CA GLU A 39 5.35 8.77 12.03
C GLU A 39 4.94 8.46 13.46
N PHE A 40 4.65 7.19 13.72
CA PHE A 40 4.87 6.66 15.06
C PHE A 40 6.33 6.87 15.45
#